data_AF-Q56WB4-F1
#
_entry.id   AF-Q56WB4-F1
#
_cell.length_a   1.000
_cell.length_b   1.000
_cell.length_c   1.000
_cell.angle_alpha   90.00
_cell.angle_beta   90.00
_cell.angle_gamma   90.00
#
_symmetry.space_group_name_H-M   'P 1'
#
loop_
_entity.id
_entity.type
_entity.pdbx_description
1 polymer ?
#
loop_
_entity_poly.entity_id
_entity_poly.type
_entity_poly.pdbx_seq_one_letter_code
_entity_poly.pdbx_strand_id
1 'polypeptide(L)'
;MDDRLRLSRRIRFLLLAWLRRSRSGRIEFIRRFGYKEIIKATEGFRKVIYTNYHGSAYRAKFKGGEVALVKELTALDLGRERFDEEVQLLGRLRHRHLLTLRGFCIGRKRLLVFDNIENGSLKEHLNDPLKTPLNWKTRIQIAIGVAAALVSCF
;
A
#
# COMPACT_ATOMS: atom_id res chain seq x y z
N MET A 1 -28.66 -22.48 25.14
CA MET A 1 -28.41 -21.31 24.26
C MET A 1 -26.91 -21.03 24.31
N ASP A 2 -26.09 -21.22 23.28
CA ASP A 2 -26.38 -21.39 21.86
C ASP A 2 -25.12 -21.92 21.11
N ASP A 3 -24.96 -23.25 21.08
CA ASP A 3 -23.92 -23.91 20.28
C ASP A 3 -24.19 -23.85 18.77
N ARG A 4 -25.45 -23.57 18.37
CA ARG A 4 -25.82 -23.37 16.96
C ARG A 4 -25.30 -22.04 16.42
N LEU A 5 -25.20 -21.00 17.24
CA LEU A 5 -24.56 -19.72 16.87
C LEU A 5 -23.04 -19.82 16.70
N ARG A 6 -22.36 -20.70 17.45
CA ARG A 6 -20.91 -20.93 17.29
C ARG A 6 -20.61 -21.71 16.02
N LEU A 7 -21.43 -22.70 15.69
CA LEU A 7 -21.30 -23.48 14.46
C LEU A 7 -21.63 -22.65 13.21
N SER A 8 -22.66 -21.80 13.25
CA SER A 8 -23.02 -20.91 12.13
C SER A 8 -21.96 -19.85 11.86
N ARG A 9 -21.26 -19.34 12.89
CA ARG A 9 -20.11 -18.42 12.73
C ARG A 9 -18.91 -19.10 12.11
N ARG A 10 -18.59 -20.34 12.49
CA ARG A 10 -17.52 -21.14 11.87
C ARG A 10 -17.85 -21.49 10.42
N ILE A 11 -19.09 -21.86 10.13
CA ILE A 11 -19.53 -22.15 8.76
C ILE A 11 -19.57 -20.88 7.92
N ARG A 12 -19.99 -19.73 8.46
CA ARG A 12 -19.84 -18.42 7.78
C ARG A 12 -18.38 -18.05 7.54
N PHE A 13 -17.50 -18.30 8.50
CA PHE A 13 -16.07 -18.01 8.34
C PHE A 13 -15.44 -18.93 7.30
N LEU A 14 -15.82 -20.21 7.28
CA LEU A 14 -15.39 -21.18 6.28
C LEU A 14 -16.03 -20.90 4.91
N LEU A 15 -17.29 -20.45 4.84
CA LEU A 15 -17.97 -20.04 3.60
C LEU A 15 -17.42 -18.72 3.07
N LEU A 16 -17.09 -17.75 3.93
CA LEU A 16 -16.39 -16.52 3.53
C LEU A 16 -14.96 -16.84 3.12
N ALA A 17 -14.26 -17.71 3.82
CA ALA A 17 -12.94 -18.20 3.41
C ALA A 17 -13.02 -19.00 2.10
N TRP A 18 -14.09 -19.78 1.87
CA TRP A 18 -14.34 -20.55 0.65
C TRP A 18 -14.76 -19.67 -0.54
N LEU A 19 -15.62 -18.67 -0.32
CA LEU A 19 -15.97 -17.63 -1.28
C LEU A 19 -14.75 -16.76 -1.63
N ARG A 20 -13.86 -16.50 -0.66
CA ARG A 20 -12.59 -15.80 -0.84
C ARG A 20 -11.54 -16.69 -1.53
N ARG A 21 -11.57 -18.00 -1.28
CA ARG A 21 -10.74 -19.04 -1.93
C ARG A 21 -11.11 -19.27 -3.40
N SER A 22 -12.35 -18.96 -3.80
CA SER A 22 -12.78 -19.01 -5.21
C SER A 22 -12.27 -17.83 -6.07
N ARG A 23 -11.53 -16.87 -5.48
CA ARG A 23 -10.77 -15.84 -6.23
C ARG A 23 -9.25 -15.95 -6.04
N SER A 24 -8.76 -17.15 -5.72
CA SER A 24 -7.33 -17.49 -5.73
C SER A 24 -6.86 -17.77 -7.17
N GLY A 25 -6.93 -16.75 -8.02
CA GLY A 25 -6.08 -16.70 -9.21
C GLY A 25 -4.71 -16.18 -8.80
N ARG A 26 -3.61 -16.74 -9.32
CA ARG A 26 -2.29 -16.10 -9.24
C ARG A 26 -2.45 -14.65 -9.71
N ILE A 27 -1.88 -13.68 -8.98
CA ILE A 27 -1.91 -12.29 -9.48
C ILE A 27 -1.03 -12.22 -10.73
N GLU A 28 -1.63 -12.24 -11.92
CA GLU A 28 -0.91 -11.98 -13.17
C GLU A 28 -0.57 -10.49 -13.38
N PHE A 29 -1.15 -9.59 -12.58
CA PHE A 29 -1.15 -8.14 -12.86
C PHE A 29 -0.24 -7.25 -11.98
N ILE A 30 0.34 -7.75 -10.89
CA ILE A 30 1.20 -6.94 -9.99
C ILE A 30 2.65 -7.39 -10.13
N ARG A 31 3.51 -6.46 -10.56
CA ARG A 31 4.91 -6.76 -10.89
C ARG A 31 5.70 -7.16 -9.64
N ARG A 32 6.42 -8.29 -9.73
CA ARG A 32 7.42 -8.67 -8.73
C ARG A 32 8.77 -8.09 -9.12
N PHE A 33 9.28 -7.16 -8.30
CA PHE A 33 10.59 -6.55 -8.49
C PHE A 33 11.70 -7.39 -7.86
N GLY A 34 12.87 -7.42 -8.50
CA GLY A 34 14.05 -8.06 -7.93
C GLY A 34 14.62 -7.26 -6.76
N TYR A 35 15.11 -7.91 -5.71
CA TYR A 35 15.67 -7.17 -4.55
C TYR A 35 16.90 -6.33 -4.94
N LYS A 36 17.77 -6.84 -5.82
CA LYS A 36 18.90 -6.08 -6.39
C LYS A 36 18.45 -4.87 -7.22
N GLU A 37 17.32 -5.00 -7.91
CA GLU A 37 16.72 -3.91 -8.69
C GLU A 37 16.27 -2.79 -7.77
N ILE A 38 15.57 -3.11 -6.67
CA ILE A 38 15.13 -2.13 -5.69
C ILE A 38 16.30 -1.45 -4.99
N ILE A 39 17.33 -2.22 -4.56
CA ILE A 39 18.55 -1.65 -3.96
C ILE A 39 19.17 -0.61 -4.90
N LYS A 40 19.31 -0.95 -6.18
CA LYS A 40 19.88 -0.02 -7.16
C LYS A 40 18.99 1.21 -7.33
N ALA A 41 17.67 1.03 -7.41
CA ALA A 41 16.73 2.13 -7.60
C ALA A 41 16.67 3.09 -6.40
N THR A 42 16.85 2.58 -5.16
CA THR A 42 16.83 3.38 -3.93
C THR A 42 18.22 3.84 -3.48
N GLU A 43 19.26 3.62 -4.29
CA GLU A 43 20.67 3.89 -3.96
C GLU A 43 21.07 3.28 -2.60
N GLY A 44 20.66 2.03 -2.36
CA GLY A 44 20.90 1.35 -1.08
C GLY A 44 20.02 1.86 0.05
N PHE A 45 18.78 2.27 -0.24
CA PHE A 45 17.82 2.80 0.73
C PHE A 45 18.25 4.14 1.37
N ARG A 46 19.08 4.91 0.66
CA ARG A 46 19.71 6.15 1.19
C ARG A 46 18.71 7.29 1.39
N LYS A 47 17.79 7.49 0.44
CA LYS A 47 16.86 8.62 0.44
C LYS A 47 15.52 8.25 1.07
N VAL A 48 15.45 8.36 2.41
CA VAL A 48 14.22 8.20 3.18
C VAL A 48 13.30 9.41 2.92
N ILE A 49 12.06 9.15 2.52
CA ILE A 49 11.01 10.17 2.38
C ILE A 49 10.31 10.36 3.73
N TYR A 50 9.91 9.27 4.37
CA TYR A 50 9.35 9.30 5.72
C TYR A 50 9.56 7.98 6.44
N THR A 51 9.63 8.07 7.77
CA THR A 51 9.69 6.92 8.67
C THR A 51 8.51 7.00 9.63
N ASN A 52 7.83 5.87 9.83
CA ASN A 52 6.82 5.71 10.87
C ASN A 52 6.93 4.32 11.51
N TYR A 53 6.08 4.02 12.48
CA TYR A 53 6.10 2.72 13.17
C TYR A 53 5.84 1.51 12.24
N HIS A 54 5.20 1.74 11.08
CA HIS A 54 5.00 0.73 10.05
C HIS A 54 6.21 0.56 9.10
N GLY A 55 7.23 1.41 9.25
CA GLY A 55 8.49 1.35 8.53
C GLY A 55 8.87 2.59 7.77
N SER A 56 9.90 2.45 6.94
CA SER A 56 10.47 3.54 6.16
C SER A 56 9.96 3.50 4.73
N ALA A 57 9.74 4.67 4.13
CA ALA A 57 9.48 4.82 2.72
C ALA A 57 10.65 5.52 2.04
N TYR A 58 11.04 5.05 0.87
CA TYR A 58 12.23 5.47 0.16
C TYR A 58 11.85 5.97 -1.22
N ARG A 59 12.58 6.98 -1.71
CA ARG A 59 12.49 7.36 -3.11
C ARG A 59 13.27 6.37 -3.96
N ALA A 60 12.67 5.86 -5.02
CA ALA A 60 13.32 5.00 -5.99
C ALA A 60 13.34 5.66 -7.38
N LYS A 61 14.45 5.52 -8.10
CA LYS A 61 14.60 5.91 -9.51
C LYS A 61 15.06 4.70 -10.32
N PHE A 62 14.19 4.18 -11.17
CA PHE A 62 14.47 3.00 -12.00
C PHE A 62 15.26 3.38 -13.27
N LYS A 63 15.79 2.36 -13.97
CA LYS A 63 16.67 2.53 -15.15
C LYS A 63 16.04 3.26 -16.36
N GLY A 64 14.74 3.55 -16.35
CA GLY A 64 14.05 4.35 -17.37
C GLY A 64 13.76 5.80 -16.96
N GLY A 65 14.34 6.28 -15.86
CA GLY A 65 14.04 7.61 -15.30
C GLY A 65 12.77 7.66 -14.44
N GLU A 66 11.96 6.60 -14.50
CA GLU A 66 10.76 6.42 -13.71
C GLU A 66 11.04 6.49 -12.20
N VAL A 67 10.21 7.29 -11.50
CA VAL A 67 10.30 7.49 -10.06
C VAL A 67 9.17 6.74 -9.37
N ALA A 68 9.46 6.15 -8.21
CA ALA A 68 8.50 5.42 -7.40
C ALA A 68 8.74 5.65 -5.91
N LEU A 69 7.71 5.37 -5.11
CA LEU A 69 7.81 5.27 -3.66
C LEU A 69 7.95 3.79 -3.27
N VAL A 70 9.01 3.45 -2.55
CA VAL A 70 9.23 2.09 -2.03
C VAL A 70 8.97 2.10 -0.52
N LYS A 71 7.89 1.45 -0.08
CA LYS A 71 7.56 1.32 1.34
C LYS A 71 8.07 -0.02 1.86
N GLU A 72 8.90 0.03 2.90
CA GLU A 72 9.28 -1.13 3.68
C GLU A 72 8.24 -1.42 4.76
N LEU A 73 7.90 -2.71 4.89
CA LEU A 73 7.04 -3.21 5.95
C LEU A 73 7.93 -3.85 7.02
N THR A 74 8.18 -3.12 8.12
CA THR A 74 9.11 -3.55 9.19
C THR A 74 8.46 -4.43 10.25
N ALA A 75 7.14 -4.36 10.43
CA ALA A 75 6.46 -4.92 11.60
C ALA A 75 5.30 -5.87 11.27
N LEU A 76 5.21 -6.32 10.02
CA LEU A 76 4.24 -7.35 9.67
C LEU A 76 4.95 -8.69 9.74
N ASP A 77 5.00 -9.27 10.95
CA ASP A 77 5.22 -10.70 11.21
C ASP A 77 4.08 -11.58 10.66
N LEU A 78 3.39 -11.05 9.65
CA LEU A 78 2.55 -11.77 8.74
C LEU A 78 3.44 -12.83 8.09
N GLY A 79 3.16 -14.12 8.31
CA GLY A 79 3.78 -15.19 7.55
C GLY A 79 3.72 -14.89 6.04
N ARG A 80 4.59 -15.54 5.24
CA ARG A 80 4.69 -15.29 3.78
C ARG A 80 3.32 -15.27 3.10
N GLU A 81 2.44 -16.21 3.46
CA GLU A 81 1.07 -16.31 2.93
C GLU A 81 0.23 -15.05 3.15
N ARG A 82 0.24 -14.49 4.36
CA ARG A 82 -0.51 -13.27 4.68
C ARG A 82 0.01 -12.06 3.91
N PHE A 83 1.32 -11.97 3.66
CA PHE A 83 1.85 -10.90 2.81
C PHE A 83 1.37 -11.03 1.36
N ASP A 84 1.40 -12.24 0.82
CA ASP A 84 0.91 -12.47 -0.54
C ASP A 84 -0.58 -12.10 -0.63
N GLU A 85 -1.41 -12.52 0.34
CA GLU A 85 -2.84 -12.14 0.45
C GLU A 85 -3.07 -10.62 0.47
N GLU A 86 -2.34 -9.89 1.32
CA GLU A 86 -2.43 -8.43 1.43
C GLU A 86 -2.00 -7.74 0.13
N VAL A 87 -0.93 -8.21 -0.52
CA VAL A 87 -0.52 -7.71 -1.84
C VAL A 87 -1.61 -7.96 -2.88
N GLN A 88 -2.32 -9.11 -2.84
CA GLN A 88 -3.44 -9.35 -3.75
C GLN A 88 -4.60 -8.39 -3.50
N LEU A 89 -4.90 -8.12 -2.23
CA LEU A 89 -5.96 -7.19 -1.86
C LEU A 89 -5.62 -5.77 -2.32
N LEU A 90 -4.43 -5.28 -1.96
CA LEU A 90 -3.96 -3.93 -2.31
C LEU A 90 -3.83 -3.75 -3.82
N GLY A 91 -3.36 -4.78 -4.55
CA GLY A 91 -3.24 -4.73 -6.00
C GLY A 91 -4.55 -4.60 -6.77
N ARG A 92 -5.69 -4.96 -6.13
CA ARG A 92 -7.04 -4.80 -6.70
C ARG A 92 -7.61 -3.40 -6.47
N LEU A 93 -7.06 -2.63 -5.53
CA LEU A 93 -7.51 -1.28 -5.25
C LEU A 93 -7.04 -0.33 -6.35
N ARG A 94 -7.98 0.17 -7.15
CA ARG A 94 -7.72 1.18 -8.17
C ARG A 94 -8.73 2.30 -8.02
N HIS A 95 -8.25 3.46 -7.59
CA HIS A 95 -9.07 4.64 -7.45
C HIS A 95 -8.21 5.89 -7.69
N ARG A 96 -8.79 6.91 -8.34
CA ARG A 96 -8.07 8.15 -8.71
C ARG A 96 -7.49 8.94 -7.52
N HIS A 97 -8.00 8.68 -6.31
CA HIS A 97 -7.56 9.32 -5.06
C HIS A 97 -6.78 8.35 -4.15
N LEU A 98 -6.41 7.17 -4.65
CA LEU A 98 -5.51 6.24 -3.99
C LEU A 98 -4.18 6.18 -4.72
N LEU A 99 -3.11 5.98 -3.97
CA LEU A 99 -1.80 5.77 -4.55
C LEU A 99 -1.73 4.35 -5.13
N THR A 100 -1.47 4.24 -6.43
CA THR A 100 -1.48 2.96 -7.13
C THR A 100 -0.30 2.09 -6.72
N LEU A 101 -0.59 0.83 -6.35
CA LEU A 101 0.43 -0.20 -6.16
C LEU A 101 0.91 -0.70 -7.53
N ARG A 102 2.19 -0.49 -7.83
CA ARG A 102 2.85 -0.96 -9.06
C ARG A 102 3.36 -2.38 -8.93
N GLY A 103 3.81 -2.74 -7.72
CA GLY A 103 4.46 -4.00 -7.49
C GLY A 103 4.94 -4.21 -6.07
N PHE A 104 5.66 -5.29 -5.88
CA PHE A 104 6.21 -5.67 -4.59
C PHE A 104 7.58 -6.34 -4.75
N CYS A 105 8.32 -6.44 -3.66
CA CYS A 105 9.56 -7.19 -3.58
C CYS A 105 9.58 -8.06 -2.33
N ILE A 106 9.96 -9.32 -2.50
CA ILE A 106 10.25 -10.25 -1.40
C ILE A 106 11.73 -10.63 -1.52
N GLY A 107 12.55 -10.05 -0.65
CA GLY A 107 13.97 -10.36 -0.51
C GLY A 107 14.36 -10.40 0.97
N ARG A 108 15.49 -9.77 1.32
CA ARG A 108 15.85 -9.53 2.73
C ARG A 108 14.83 -8.64 3.44
N LYS A 109 14.15 -7.78 2.68
CA LYS A 109 13.05 -6.93 3.14
C LYS A 109 11.80 -7.26 2.32
N ARG A 110 10.63 -7.05 2.92
CA ARG A 110 9.34 -7.04 2.20
C ARG A 110 8.98 -5.60 1.87
N LEU A 111 8.82 -5.32 0.59
CA LEU A 111 8.67 -3.96 0.08
C LEU A 111 7.45 -3.88 -0.83
N LEU A 112 6.74 -2.75 -0.75
CA LEU A 112 5.70 -2.35 -1.69
C LEU A 112 6.23 -1.20 -2.55
N VAL A 113 5.91 -1.22 -3.84
CA VAL A 113 6.33 -0.23 -4.82
C VAL A 113 5.09 0.49 -5.34
N PHE A 114 5.02 1.79 -5.09
CA PHE A 114 3.91 2.64 -5.48
C PHE A 114 4.35 3.68 -6.52
N ASP A 115 3.38 4.29 -7.20
CA ASP A 115 3.61 5.49 -8.01
C ASP A 115 4.27 6.61 -7.17
N ASN A 116 4.92 7.54 -7.86
CA ASN A 116 5.57 8.69 -7.23
C ASN A 116 4.53 9.65 -6.62
N ILE A 117 4.91 10.30 -5.51
CA ILE A 117 4.13 11.39 -4.90
C ILE A 117 4.93 12.67 -5.08
N GLU A 118 4.48 13.56 -5.97
CA GLU A 118 5.21 14.78 -6.31
C GLU A 118 5.07 15.87 -5.25
N ASN A 119 3.87 16.00 -4.67
CA ASN A 119 3.53 17.10 -3.77
C ASN A 119 3.84 16.82 -2.30
N GLY A 120 4.50 15.71 -1.97
CA GLY A 120 4.77 15.35 -0.57
C GLY A 120 3.50 15.01 0.21
N SER A 121 3.59 15.08 1.54
CA SER A 121 2.50 14.67 2.43
C SER A 121 1.59 15.83 2.83
N LEU A 122 0.31 15.53 3.12
CA LEU A 122 -0.61 16.54 3.66
C LEU A 122 -0.12 17.10 5.00
N LYS A 123 0.58 16.29 5.81
CA LYS A 123 1.20 16.72 7.06
C LYS A 123 2.21 17.85 6.83
N GLU A 124 3.03 17.75 5.79
CA GLU A 124 3.98 18.81 5.42
C GLU A 124 3.22 20.09 5.05
N HIS A 125 2.23 20.01 4.16
CA HIS A 125 1.45 21.18 3.73
C HIS A 125 0.64 21.87 4.85
N LEU A 126 0.34 21.16 5.95
CA LEU A 126 -0.41 21.72 7.07
C LEU A 126 0.48 22.26 8.19
N ASN A 127 1.67 21.69 8.39
CA ASN A 127 2.48 21.96 9.57
C ASN A 127 3.85 22.58 9.27
N ASP A 128 4.34 22.51 8.02
CA ASP A 128 5.63 23.08 7.65
C ASP A 128 5.46 24.58 7.32
N PRO A 129 6.03 25.50 8.11
CA PRO A 129 5.92 26.93 7.85
C PRO A 129 6.64 27.36 6.56
N LEU A 130 7.53 26.53 6.01
CA LEU A 130 8.22 26.79 4.74
C LEU A 130 7.39 26.37 3.52
N LYS A 131 6.28 25.63 3.71
CA LYS A 131 5.37 25.24 2.63
C LYS A 131 4.29 26.29 2.43
N THR A 132 3.93 26.53 1.17
CA THR A 132 2.78 27.37 0.84
C THR A 132 1.51 26.77 1.45
N PRO A 133 0.79 27.49 2.32
CA PRO A 133 -0.42 26.96 2.94
C PRO A 133 -1.49 26.63 1.91
N LEU A 134 -2.16 25.50 2.11
CA LEU A 134 -3.30 25.12 1.27
C LEU A 134 -4.46 26.09 1.48
N ASN A 135 -4.99 26.66 0.40
CA ASN A 135 -6.20 27.47 0.45
C ASN A 135 -7.44 26.61 0.76
N TRP A 136 -8.54 27.25 1.17
CA TRP A 136 -9.75 26.56 1.62
C TRP A 136 -10.34 25.64 0.55
N LYS A 137 -10.42 26.10 -0.70
CA LYS A 137 -10.94 25.32 -1.82
C LYS A 137 -10.15 24.02 -2.02
N THR A 138 -8.83 24.09 -1.98
CA THR A 138 -7.95 22.91 -2.09
C THR A 138 -8.14 21.96 -0.92
N ARG A 139 -8.29 22.46 0.32
CA ARG A 139 -8.56 21.62 1.50
C ARG A 139 -9.86 20.83 1.35
N ILE A 140 -10.92 21.46 0.88
CA ILE A 140 -12.21 20.80 0.63
C ILE A 140 -12.08 19.73 -0.47
N GLN A 141 -11.35 20.01 -1.56
CA GLN A 141 -11.11 19.03 -2.61
C GLN A 141 -10.34 17.80 -2.10
N ILE A 142 -9.34 18.00 -1.23
CA ILE A 142 -8.60 16.90 -0.60
C ILE A 142 -9.55 16.06 0.26
N ALA A 143 -10.38 16.70 1.10
CA ALA A 143 -11.34 16.00 1.94
C ALA A 143 -12.35 15.17 1.13
N ILE A 144 -12.90 15.73 0.06
CA ILE A 144 -13.79 15.02 -0.88
C ILE A 144 -13.06 13.83 -1.51
N GLY A 145 -11.82 14.03 -1.97
CA GLY A 145 -11.02 12.97 -2.59
C GLY A 145 -10.73 11.81 -1.63
N VAL A 146 -10.41 12.10 -0.37
CA VAL A 146 -10.22 11.10 0.69
C VAL A 146 -11.53 10.36 0.97
N ALA A 147 -12.66 11.06 1.11
CA ALA A 147 -13.96 10.44 1.34
C ALA A 147 -14.34 9.49 0.18
N ALA A 148 -14.16 9.94 -1.07
CA ALA A 148 -14.42 9.12 -2.26
C ALA A 148 -13.53 7.86 -2.30
N ALA A 149 -12.25 8.00 -1.97
CA ALA A 149 -11.33 6.85 -1.89
C ALA A 149 -11.78 5.84 -0.83
N LEU A 150 -12.10 6.31 0.38
CA LEU A 150 -12.48 5.44 1.49
C LEU A 150 -13.79 4.70 1.21
N VAL A 151 -14.79 5.36 0.62
CA VAL A 151 -16.05 4.70 0.23
C VAL A 151 -15.81 3.60 -0.81
N SER A 152 -14.82 3.73 -1.69
CA SER A 152 -14.50 2.72 -2.71
C SER A 152 -13.71 1.52 -2.21
N CYS A 153 -13.17 1.57 -0.99
CA CYS A 153 -12.32 0.50 -0.42
C CYS A 153 -13.09 -0.61 0.31
N PHE A 154 -14.41 -0.47 0.52
CA PHE A 154 -15.25 -1.38 1.29
C PHE A 154 -16.32 -2.08 0.45
#